data_AF-A0A3B9PRM7-F1
#
_entry.id   AF-A0A3B9PRM7-F1
#
_cell.length_a   1.000
_cell.length_b   1.000
_cell.length_c   1.000
_cell.angle_alpha   90.00
_cell.angle_beta   90.00
_cell.angle_gamma   90.00
#
_symmetry.space_group_name_H-M   'P 1'
#
loop_
_entity.id
_entity.type
_entity.pdbx_description
1 polymer ?
#
loop_
_entity_poly.entity_id
_entity_poly.type
_entity_poly.pdbx_seq_one_letter_code
_entity_poly.pdbx_strand_id
1 'polypeptide(L)'
;MCNARVELEGLLQSEDVDLMRKALENLGVYIQKSGNNYIVHGTGGLISKKDCSINVGNAGTIARFLTCLLAAQKEGVFYMDGSDAMRKRPMLELLDCLQDL
;
A
#
# COMPACT_ATOMS: atom_id res chain seq x y z
N MET A 1 0.66 -6.56 7.88
CA MET A 1 -0.46 -7.08 8.71
C MET A 1 0.01 -8.00 9.82
N CYS A 2 0.87 -9.00 9.56
CA CYS A 2 1.49 -9.79 10.65
C CYS A 2 2.55 -8.98 11.41
N ASN A 3 2.98 -9.47 12.58
CA ASN A 3 4.12 -8.94 13.35
C ASN A 3 5.45 -9.64 13.01
N ALA A 4 5.41 -10.68 12.18
CA ALA A 4 6.56 -11.50 11.88
C ALA A 4 7.29 -11.03 10.62
N ARG A 5 8.56 -11.42 10.50
CA ARG A 5 9.31 -11.38 9.25
C ARG A 5 8.74 -12.42 8.29
N VAL A 6 8.41 -12.00 7.08
CA VAL A 6 7.87 -12.86 6.02
C VAL A 6 8.83 -12.88 4.86
N GLU A 7 9.15 -14.08 4.38
CA GLU A 7 9.97 -14.30 3.18
C GLU A 7 9.04 -14.68 2.03
N LEU A 8 9.20 -13.98 0.91
CA LEU A 8 8.46 -14.23 -0.32
C LEU A 8 9.45 -14.57 -1.42
N GLU A 9 9.27 -15.73 -2.05
CA GLU A 9 10.17 -16.21 -3.10
C GLU A 9 9.51 -16.16 -4.47
N GLY A 10 10.31 -15.86 -5.50
CA GLY A 10 9.86 -15.95 -6.89
C GLY A 10 8.74 -14.98 -7.25
N LEU A 11 8.65 -13.81 -6.60
CA LEU A 11 7.62 -12.83 -6.92
C LEU A 11 7.73 -12.36 -8.37
N LEU A 12 6.57 -12.14 -8.99
CA LEU A 12 6.47 -11.54 -10.33
C LEU A 12 7.18 -10.18 -10.33
N GLN A 13 8.05 -9.96 -11.31
CA GLN A 13 8.58 -8.63 -11.58
C GLN A 13 7.55 -7.86 -12.40
N SER A 14 6.80 -7.00 -11.73
CA SER A 14 5.84 -6.12 -12.38
C SER A 14 5.89 -4.71 -11.77
N GLU A 15 5.41 -3.74 -12.54
CA GLU A 15 5.26 -2.37 -12.08
C GLU A 15 4.37 -2.31 -10.82
N ASP A 16 3.30 -3.10 -10.77
CA ASP A 16 2.41 -3.19 -9.62
C ASP A 16 3.14 -3.66 -8.35
N VAL A 17 3.98 -4.70 -8.45
CA VAL A 17 4.77 -5.18 -7.29
C VAL A 17 5.75 -4.11 -6.81
N ASP A 18 6.40 -3.42 -7.75
CA ASP A 18 7.34 -2.34 -7.40
C ASP A 18 6.64 -1.11 -6.81
N LEU A 19 5.45 -0.75 -7.29
CA LEU A 19 4.63 0.34 -6.75
C LEU A 19 4.15 0.01 -5.33
N MET A 20 3.66 -1.22 -5.10
CA MET A 20 3.24 -1.66 -3.76
C MET A 20 4.41 -1.64 -2.78
N ARG A 21 5.58 -2.16 -3.19
CA ARG A 21 6.80 -2.12 -2.36
C ARG A 21 7.18 -0.69 -1.98
N LYS A 22 7.26 0.22 -2.96
CA LYS A 22 7.61 1.62 -2.71
C LYS A 22 6.60 2.30 -1.79
N ALA A 23 5.30 2.03 -1.96
CA ALA A 23 4.27 2.56 -1.10
C ALA A 23 4.44 2.08 0.36
N LEU A 24 4.67 0.78 0.57
CA LEU A 24 4.90 0.22 1.91
C LEU A 24 6.18 0.76 2.56
N GLU A 25 7.27 0.89 1.80
CA GLU A 25 8.52 1.51 2.27
C GLU A 25 8.31 2.98 2.67
N ASN A 26 7.58 3.75 1.86
CA ASN A 26 7.24 5.14 2.19
C ASN A 26 6.39 5.25 3.46
N LEU A 27 5.53 4.26 3.71
CA LEU A 27 4.74 4.12 4.93
C LEU A 27 5.58 3.62 6.14
N GLY A 28 6.86 3.34 5.93
CA GLY A 28 7.79 2.94 6.99
C GLY A 28 7.85 1.45 7.26
N VAL A 29 7.34 0.61 6.35
CA VAL A 29 7.56 -0.84 6.39
C VAL A 29 8.97 -1.14 5.89
N TYR A 30 9.74 -1.89 6.67
CA TYR A 30 11.07 -2.31 6.25
C TYR A 30 10.99 -3.52 5.32
N ILE A 31 11.52 -3.36 4.10
CA ILE A 31 11.52 -4.39 3.06
C ILE A 31 12.93 -4.52 2.50
N GLN A 32 13.40 -5.76 2.34
CA GLN A 32 14.63 -6.09 1.64
C GLN A 32 14.29 -6.84 0.37
N LYS A 33 14.97 -6.54 -0.74
CA LYS A 33 14.79 -7.18 -2.04
C LYS A 33 16.11 -7.80 -2.50
N SER A 34 16.07 -9.04 -2.97
CA SER A 34 17.19 -9.72 -3.63
C SER A 34 16.66 -10.49 -4.86
N GLY A 35 16.87 -9.93 -6.05
CA GLY A 35 16.26 -10.46 -7.27
C GLY A 35 14.73 -10.44 -7.20
N ASN A 36 14.12 -11.63 -7.25
CA ASN A 36 12.66 -11.82 -7.13
C ASN A 36 12.22 -12.20 -5.72
N ASN A 37 13.16 -12.26 -4.78
CA ASN A 37 12.88 -12.64 -3.40
C ASN A 37 12.82 -11.40 -2.52
N TYR A 38 11.90 -11.42 -1.57
CA TYR A 38 11.63 -10.30 -0.67
C TYR A 38 11.58 -10.77 0.77
N ILE A 39 12.09 -9.93 1.66
CA ILE A 39 11.94 -10.07 3.10
C ILE A 39 11.16 -8.85 3.56
N VAL A 40 9.95 -9.07 4.07
CA VAL A 40 9.06 -8.02 4.57
C VAL A 40 8.97 -8.13 6.08
N HIS A 41 9.28 -7.04 6.79
CA HIS A 41 9.14 -6.99 8.25
C HIS A 41 7.74 -6.52 8.60
N GLY A 42 6.90 -7.45 9.07
CA GLY A 42 5.53 -7.16 9.44
C GLY A 42 5.41 -6.18 10.61
N THR A 43 4.47 -5.25 10.50
CA THR A 43 4.25 -4.18 11.50
C THR A 43 2.98 -4.36 12.34
N GLY A 44 2.34 -5.53 12.29
CA GLY A 44 1.05 -5.75 12.95
C GLY A 44 -0.12 -5.01 12.30
N GLY A 45 0.09 -4.44 11.10
CA GLY A 45 -0.90 -3.59 10.45
C GLY A 45 -0.85 -2.13 10.89
N LEU A 46 0.06 -1.77 11.80
CA LEU A 46 0.30 -0.39 12.19
C LEU A 46 1.36 0.24 11.30
N ILE A 47 1.08 1.46 10.86
CA ILE A 47 1.97 2.27 10.03
C ILE A 47 2.62 3.32 10.94
N SER A 48 3.94 3.49 10.82
CA SER A 48 4.70 4.43 11.67
C SER A 48 4.57 5.88 11.20
N LYS A 49 4.32 6.09 9.90
CA LYS A 49 4.08 7.41 9.31
C LYS A 49 2.62 7.81 9.46
N LYS A 50 2.39 9.05 9.89
CA LYS A 50 1.06 9.67 10.00
C LYS A 50 0.77 10.71 8.94
N ASP A 51 1.77 11.05 8.13
CA ASP A 51 1.65 11.98 7.00
C ASP A 51 2.49 11.43 5.84
N CYS A 52 1.85 11.13 4.72
CA CYS A 52 2.53 10.59 3.54
C CYS A 52 1.74 10.78 2.26
N SER A 53 2.45 11.04 1.17
CA SER A 53 1.92 11.01 -0.19
C SER A 53 2.36 9.75 -0.92
N ILE A 54 1.41 9.05 -1.54
CA ILE A 54 1.62 7.78 -2.23
C ILE A 54 1.14 7.90 -3.67
N ASN A 55 2.00 7.49 -4.61
CA ASN A 55 1.63 7.35 -6.01
C ASN A 55 1.39 5.88 -6.34
N VAL A 56 0.17 5.56 -6.77
CA VAL A 56 -0.26 4.20 -7.16
C VAL A 56 -0.21 3.97 -8.68
N GLY A 57 0.28 4.93 -9.46
CA GLY A 57 0.36 4.80 -10.92
C GLY A 57 -1.00 4.48 -11.54
N ASN A 58 -1.06 3.44 -12.37
CA ASN A 58 -2.30 2.89 -12.94
C ASN A 58 -2.81 1.64 -12.19
N ALA A 59 -2.24 1.33 -11.03
CA ALA A 59 -2.46 0.08 -10.33
C ALA A 59 -3.70 0.13 -9.43
N GLY A 60 -4.88 -0.04 -10.04
CA GLY A 60 -6.15 0.05 -9.31
C GLY A 60 -6.35 -0.99 -8.21
N THR A 61 -5.67 -2.13 -8.27
CA THR A 61 -5.66 -3.12 -7.18
C THR A 61 -4.92 -2.58 -5.96
N ILE A 62 -3.76 -1.96 -6.17
CA ILE A 62 -2.95 -1.35 -5.12
C ILE A 62 -3.70 -0.19 -4.48
N ALA A 63 -4.31 0.67 -5.31
CA ALA A 63 -5.10 1.80 -4.82
C ALA A 63 -6.17 1.36 -3.81
N ARG A 64 -6.93 0.31 -4.13
CA ARG A 64 -7.98 -0.21 -3.25
C ARG A 64 -7.41 -0.79 -1.96
N PHE A 65 -6.38 -1.63 -2.04
CA PHE A 65 -5.79 -2.24 -0.84
C PHE A 65 -5.14 -1.22 0.09
N LEU A 66 -4.39 -0.26 -0.47
CA LEU A 66 -3.80 0.82 0.32
C LEU A 66 -4.89 1.69 0.94
N THR A 67 -5.98 1.98 0.24
CA THR A 67 -7.07 2.81 0.79
C THR A 67 -7.62 2.19 2.07
N CYS A 68 -7.91 0.88 2.08
CA CYS A 68 -8.35 0.18 3.28
C CYS A 68 -7.29 0.19 4.39
N LEU A 69 -6.04 -0.07 4.05
CA LEU A 69 -4.94 -0.10 5.02
C LEU A 69 -4.76 1.26 5.70
N LEU A 70 -4.82 2.34 4.93
CA LEU A 70 -4.64 3.71 5.42
C LEU A 70 -5.84 4.17 6.26
N ALA A 71 -7.06 3.83 5.84
CA ALA A 71 -8.28 4.12 6.60
C ALA A 71 -8.30 3.44 7.98
N ALA A 72 -7.65 2.28 8.11
CA ALA A 72 -7.53 1.58 9.39
C ALA A 72 -6.51 2.21 10.37
N GLN A 73 -5.73 3.21 9.95
CA GLN A 73 -4.73 3.85 10.80
C GLN A 73 -5.36 4.94 11.68
N LYS A 74 -4.91 5.04 12.93
CA LYS A 74 -5.36 6.09 13.86
C LYS A 74 -4.60 7.39 13.59
N GLU A 75 -5.34 8.50 13.46
CA GLU A 75 -4.81 9.87 13.39
C GLU A 75 -3.80 10.12 12.26
N GLY A 76 -3.96 9.45 11.12
CA GLY A 76 -3.12 9.66 9.93
C GLY A 76 -3.82 10.49 8.86
N VAL A 77 -3.06 11.35 8.19
CA VAL A 77 -3.48 12.06 6.98
C VAL A 77 -2.64 11.55 5.82
N PHE A 78 -3.27 10.88 4.87
CA PHE A 78 -2.56 10.27 3.75
C PHE A 78 -3.13 10.78 2.43
N TYR A 79 -2.24 11.11 1.51
CA TYR A 79 -2.59 11.57 0.18
C TYR A 79 -2.28 10.47 -0.82
N MET A 80 -3.28 10.01 -1.56
CA MET A 80 -3.10 9.00 -2.59
C MET A 80 -3.46 9.58 -3.95
N ASP A 81 -2.56 9.40 -4.91
CA ASP A 81 -2.75 9.86 -6.28
C ASP A 81 -2.24 8.82 -7.29
N GLY A 82 -2.60 8.98 -8.56
CA GLY A 82 -2.19 8.09 -9.63
C GLY A 82 -2.25 8.76 -10.99
N SER A 83 -2.18 7.94 -12.04
CA SER A 83 -2.29 8.42 -13.42
C SER A 83 -3.68 8.97 -13.74
N ASP A 84 -3.81 9.69 -14.86
CA ASP A 84 -5.11 10.21 -15.33
C ASP A 84 -6.14 9.10 -15.52
N ALA A 85 -5.71 7.90 -15.94
CA ALA A 85 -6.57 6.74 -16.05
C ALA A 85 -7.03 6.24 -14.66
N MET A 86 -6.13 6.25 -13.67
CA MET A 86 -6.44 5.84 -12.30
C MET A 86 -7.44 6.79 -11.64
N ARG A 87 -7.28 8.09 -11.82
CA ARG A 87 -8.21 9.14 -11.30
C ARG A 87 -9.64 9.01 -11.82
N LYS A 88 -9.83 8.35 -12.98
CA LYS A 88 -11.15 8.06 -13.56
C LYS A 88 -11.76 6.74 -13.06
N ARG A 89 -11.02 5.91 -12.33
CA ARG A 89 -11.54 4.63 -11.84
C ARG A 89 -12.49 4.86 -10.67
N PRO A 90 -13.60 4.12 -10.60
CA PRO A 90 -14.55 4.24 -9.51
C PRO A 90 -13.94 3.76 -8.19
N MET A 91 -13.94 4.66 -7.21
CA MET A 91 -13.51 4.41 -5.82
C MET A 91 -14.61 4.75 -4.81
N LEU A 92 -15.73 5.36 -5.26
CA LEU A 92 -16.78 5.90 -4.39
C LEU A 92 -17.36 4.83 -3.46
N GLU A 93 -17.80 3.69 -3.99
CA GLU A 93 -18.37 2.60 -3.17
C GLU A 93 -17.41 2.13 -2.06
N LEU A 94 -16.11 2.06 -2.36
CA LEU A 94 -15.11 1.69 -1.35
C LEU A 94 -14.99 2.77 -0.28
N LEU A 95 -14.95 4.04 -0.68
CA LEU A 95 -14.82 5.16 0.25
C LEU A 95 -16.05 5.29 1.15
N ASP A 96 -17.25 5.13 0.60
CA ASP A 96 -18.51 5.17 1.34
C ASP A 96 -18.52 4.06 2.39
N CYS A 97 -18.19 2.81 2.02
CA CYS A 97 -18.09 1.71 2.99
C CYS A 97 -17.08 1.96 4.11
N LEU A 98 -15.99 2.70 3.85
CA LEU A 98 -14.98 3.00 4.86
C LEU A 98 -15.39 4.16 5.79
N GLN A 99 -16.28 5.05 5.35
CA GLN A 99 -16.83 6.12 6.19
C GLN A 99 -17.87 5.61 7.19
N ASP A 100 -18.54 4.51 6.86
CA ASP A 100 -19.59 3.89 7.69
C ASP A 100 -19.06 2.93 8.79
N LEU A 101 -17.72 2.75 8.89
CA LEU A 101 -17.04 1.89 9.87
C LEU A 101 -16.68 2.62 11.16
#